data_AF-A0A162K6R4-F1
#
_entry.id   AF-A0A162K6R4-F1
#
_cell.length_a   1.000
_cell.length_b   1.000
_cell.length_c   1.000
_cell.angle_alpha   90.00
_cell.angle_beta   90.00
_cell.angle_gamma   90.00
#
_symmetry.space_group_name_H-M   'P 1'
#
loop_
_entity.id
_entity.type
_entity.pdbx_description
1 polymer ?
#
loop_
_entity_poly.entity_id
_entity_poly.type
_entity_poly.pdbx_seq_one_letter_code
_entity_poly.pdbx_strand_id
1 'polypeptide(L)'
;MHPTRLLRASHGPEHNITGFDIGAFRKASNSQRYDPWERHEAWRYQGRFTRWNRFKAGFPGLGIATVAFAAYCGYEHFFLNNDEHGHGHAEEHH
;
A
#
# COMPACT_ATOMS: atom_id res chain seq x y z
N MET A 1 -34.25 -8.87 -26.30
CA MET A 1 -33.55 -7.73 -26.93
C MET A 1 -34.43 -6.50 -26.77
N HIS A 2 -33.98 -5.45 -26.07
CA HIS A 2 -34.81 -4.25 -25.86
C HIS A 2 -34.52 -3.20 -26.94
N PRO A 3 -35.38 -3.05 -27.96
CA PRO A 3 -35.16 -2.13 -29.09
C PRO A 3 -35.02 -0.66 -28.64
N THR A 4 -35.63 -0.31 -27.50
CA THR A 4 -35.50 0.99 -26.85
C THR A 4 -34.08 1.34 -26.44
N ARG A 5 -33.23 0.37 -26.07
CA ARG A 5 -31.81 0.65 -25.76
C ARG A 5 -30.98 0.90 -27.02
N LEU A 6 -31.31 0.23 -28.12
CA LEU A 6 -30.62 0.42 -29.40
C LEU A 6 -30.93 1.78 -30.02
N LEU A 7 -32.19 2.21 -29.97
CA LEU A 7 -32.61 3.54 -30.43
C LEU A 7 -32.03 4.67 -29.57
N ARG A 8 -31.88 4.46 -28.26
CA ARG A 8 -31.23 5.44 -27.38
C ARG A 8 -29.73 5.57 -27.65
N ALA A 9 -29.07 4.50 -28.09
CA ALA A 9 -27.66 4.55 -28.48
C ALA A 9 -27.43 5.19 -29.86
N SER A 10 -28.46 5.21 -30.74
CA SER A 10 -28.37 5.83 -32.07
C SER A 10 -28.63 7.34 -32.04
N HIS A 11 -29.35 7.83 -31.04
CA HIS A 11 -29.46 9.27 -30.78
C HIS A 11 -28.22 9.66 -29.96
N GLY A 12 -27.48 10.67 -30.41
CA GLY A 12 -26.28 11.15 -29.72
C GLY A 12 -26.54 11.54 -28.26
N PRO A 13 -25.48 11.86 -27.48
CA PRO A 13 -25.62 12.18 -26.05
C PRO A 13 -26.72 13.24 -25.84
N GLU A 14 -27.69 12.94 -24.97
CA GLU A 14 -28.75 13.90 -24.67
C GLU A 14 -28.16 15.21 -24.13
N HIS A 15 -28.72 16.32 -24.61
CA HIS A 15 -28.32 17.64 -24.16
C HIS A 15 -28.80 17.84 -22.72
N ASN A 16 -27.87 18.01 -21.78
CA ASN A 16 -28.23 18.33 -20.40
C ASN A 16 -28.92 19.70 -20.36
N ILE A 17 -30.10 19.76 -19.75
CA ILE A 17 -30.93 20.97 -19.61
C ILE A 17 -30.17 22.07 -18.85
N THR A 18 -29.24 21.66 -17.98
CA THR A 18 -28.37 22.54 -17.20
C THR A 18 -27.20 23.12 -18.02
N GLY A 19 -27.02 22.71 -19.27
CA GLY A 19 -25.87 23.10 -20.11
C GLY A 19 -24.53 22.52 -19.67
N PHE A 20 -24.50 21.70 -18.61
CA PHE A 20 -23.29 21.09 -18.08
C PHE A 20 -22.99 19.77 -18.78
N ASP A 21 -21.87 19.68 -19.49
CA ASP A 21 -21.41 18.44 -20.14
C ASP A 21 -20.29 17.77 -19.34
N ILE A 22 -20.59 16.58 -18.81
CA ILE A 22 -19.65 15.75 -18.03
C ILE A 22 -18.49 15.26 -18.91
N GLY A 23 -18.73 14.98 -20.20
CA GLY A 23 -17.70 14.53 -21.14
C GLY A 23 -16.71 15.64 -21.46
N ALA A 24 -17.22 16.85 -21.73
CA ALA A 24 -16.39 18.05 -21.89
C ALA A 24 -15.60 18.36 -20.62
N PHE A 25 -16.24 18.29 -19.44
CA PHE A 25 -15.55 18.47 -18.17
C PHE A 25 -14.44 17.45 -17.99
N ARG A 26 -14.69 16.15 -18.18
CA ARG A 26 -13.67 15.10 -18.05
C ARG A 26 -12.50 15.30 -19.01
N LYS A 27 -12.76 15.78 -20.23
CA LYS A 27 -11.71 16.09 -21.21
C LYS A 27 -10.87 17.30 -20.78
N ALA A 28 -11.50 18.30 -20.17
CA ALA A 28 -10.86 19.51 -19.65
C ALA A 28 -10.20 19.31 -18.27
N SER A 29 -10.68 18.36 -17.47
CA SER A 29 -10.20 18.07 -16.12
C SER A 29 -8.89 17.28 -16.12
N ASN A 30 -8.35 16.96 -17.29
CA ASN A 30 -7.05 16.31 -17.37
C ASN A 30 -6.01 17.27 -16.82
N SER A 31 -5.15 16.81 -15.90
CA SER A 31 -4.15 17.68 -15.29
C SER A 31 -3.28 18.30 -16.38
N GLN A 32 -3.12 19.62 -16.33
CA GLN A 32 -2.28 20.33 -17.28
C GLN A 32 -0.90 19.68 -17.33
N ARG A 33 -0.31 19.56 -18.53
CA ARG A 33 0.98 18.88 -18.73
C ARG A 33 2.12 19.49 -17.91
N TYR A 34 1.98 20.73 -17.49
CA TYR A 34 2.97 21.48 -16.72
C TYR A 34 2.29 22.25 -15.59
N ASP A 35 2.76 22.02 -14.37
CA ASP A 35 2.36 22.80 -13.20
C ASP A 35 3.40 23.89 -12.93
N PRO A 36 3.04 25.18 -12.98
CA PRO A 36 3.98 26.28 -12.70
C PRO A 36 4.56 26.24 -11.28
N TRP A 37 3.91 25.56 -10.33
CA TRP A 37 4.34 25.46 -8.94
C TRP A 37 5.14 24.21 -8.62
N GLU A 38 5.36 23.32 -9.60
CA GLU A 38 6.04 22.04 -9.38
C GLU A 38 7.39 22.22 -8.65
N ARG A 39 8.18 23.21 -9.08
CA ARG A 39 9.48 23.53 -8.46
C ARG A 39 9.33 24.04 -7.03
N HIS A 40 8.26 24.78 -6.75
CA HIS A 40 7.97 25.32 -5.42
C HIS A 40 7.39 24.26 -4.48
N GLU A 41 6.71 23.23 -4.99
CA GLU A 41 6.23 22.10 -4.19
C GLU A 41 7.27 20.97 -4.03
N ALA A 42 8.31 20.95 -4.87
CA ALA A 42 9.33 19.91 -4.92
C ALA A 42 9.97 19.59 -3.56
N TRP A 43 10.21 20.59 -2.70
CA TRP A 43 10.84 20.40 -1.39
C TRP A 43 10.07 19.44 -0.48
N ARG A 44 8.74 19.33 -0.64
CA ARG A 44 7.89 18.46 0.20
C ARG A 44 8.15 16.97 -0.06
N TYR A 45 8.68 16.64 -1.23
CA TYR A 45 8.83 15.26 -1.68
C TYR A 45 10.28 14.87 -1.94
N GLN A 46 11.22 15.80 -1.75
CA GLN A 46 12.66 15.59 -1.95
C GLN A 46 13.41 15.40 -0.62
N GLY A 47 14.63 14.85 -0.71
CA GLY A 47 15.54 14.69 0.42
C GLY A 47 14.98 13.83 1.56
N ARG A 48 14.78 14.44 2.75
CA ARG A 48 14.30 13.75 3.95
C ARG A 48 12.83 13.30 3.87
N PHE A 49 12.03 13.90 3.00
CA PHE A 49 10.58 13.66 2.91
C PHE A 49 10.16 12.72 1.77
N THR A 50 11.13 12.06 1.14
CA THR A 50 10.87 11.04 0.12
C THR A 50 10.03 9.90 0.71
N ARG A 51 9.31 9.17 -0.15
CA ARG A 51 8.50 8.01 0.28
C ARG A 51 9.36 7.00 1.02
N TRP A 52 10.55 6.70 0.50
CA TRP A 52 11.48 5.77 1.12
C TRP A 52 11.96 6.22 2.50
N ASN A 53 12.28 7.50 2.67
CA ASN A 53 12.74 8.01 3.95
C ASN A 53 11.66 8.04 5.03
N ARG A 54 10.38 8.00 4.66
CA ARG A 54 9.28 7.79 5.60
C ARG A 54 9.20 6.34 6.09
N PHE A 55 9.48 5.37 5.22
CA PHE A 55 9.40 3.95 5.56
C PHE A 55 10.65 3.41 6.26
N LYS A 56 11.85 3.97 6.01
CA LYS A 56 13.09 3.46 6.61
C LYS A 56 13.09 3.49 8.15
N ALA A 57 12.29 4.35 8.76
CA ALA A 57 12.16 4.48 10.21
C ALA A 57 10.92 3.75 10.77
N GLY A 58 10.21 2.97 9.95
CA GLY A 58 8.96 2.30 10.35
C GLY A 58 9.14 1.19 11.37
N PHE A 59 10.32 0.53 11.40
CA PHE A 59 10.62 -0.56 12.33
C PHE A 59 11.97 -0.34 13.02
N PRO A 60 12.07 0.65 13.93
CA PRO A 60 13.28 0.86 14.70
C PRO A 60 13.54 -0.39 15.55
N GLY A 61 14.75 -0.95 15.45
CA GLY A 61 15.17 -2.09 16.28
C GLY A 61 14.84 -3.48 15.74
N LEU A 62 14.13 -3.62 14.61
CA LEU A 62 13.85 -4.94 14.02
C LEU A 62 15.15 -5.73 13.75
N GLY A 63 16.20 -5.07 13.24
CA GLY A 63 17.49 -5.74 13.01
C GLY A 63 18.13 -6.29 14.28
N ILE A 64 18.09 -5.52 15.38
CA ILE A 64 18.66 -5.96 16.67
C ILE A 64 17.82 -7.10 17.25
N ALA A 65 16.49 -6.99 17.18
CA ALA A 65 15.59 -8.02 17.65
C ALA A 65 15.77 -9.33 16.88
N THR A 66 15.90 -9.29 15.55
CA THR A 66 16.15 -10.49 14.73
C THR A 66 17.47 -11.16 15.09
N VAL A 67 18.54 -10.38 15.30
CA VAL A 67 19.84 -10.94 15.70
C VAL A 67 19.78 -11.57 17.09
N ALA A 68 19.20 -10.87 18.06
CA ALA A 68 19.05 -11.39 19.42
C ALA A 68 18.19 -12.66 19.45
N PHE A 69 17.10 -12.68 18.69
CA PHE A 69 16.23 -13.84 18.55
C PHE A 69 16.97 -15.02 17.92
N ALA A 70 17.69 -14.81 16.81
CA ALA A 70 18.47 -15.87 16.18
C ALA A 70 19.59 -16.42 17.09
N ALA A 71 20.26 -15.54 17.85
CA ALA A 71 21.26 -15.95 18.83
C ALA A 71 20.63 -16.79 19.96
N TYR A 72 19.45 -16.42 20.44
CA TYR A 72 18.71 -17.19 21.43
C TYR A 72 18.29 -18.57 20.88
N CYS A 73 17.70 -18.63 19.69
CA CYS A 73 17.33 -19.91 19.06
C CYS A 73 18.57 -20.79 18.82
N GLY A 74 19.69 -20.22 18.41
CA GLY A 74 20.95 -20.96 18.28
C GLY A 74 21.45 -21.48 19.62
N TYR A 75 21.40 -20.66 20.66
CA TYR A 75 21.77 -21.08 22.01
C TYR A 75 20.87 -22.23 22.51
N GLU A 76 19.56 -22.12 22.33
CA GLU A 76 18.60 -23.18 22.67
C GLU A 76 18.89 -24.46 21.87
N HIS A 77 19.15 -24.34 20.56
CA HIS A 77 19.39 -25.47 19.69
C HIS A 77 20.70 -26.22 19.99
N PHE A 78 21.77 -25.51 20.37
CA PHE A 78 23.10 -26.11 20.55
C PHE A 78 23.48 -26.37 22.02
N PHE A 79 22.92 -25.64 22.98
CA PHE A 79 23.33 -25.74 24.38
C PHE A 79 22.22 -26.27 25.29
N LEU A 80 20.95 -25.99 25.02
CA LEU A 80 19.85 -26.58 25.81
C LEU A 80 19.43 -27.97 25.29
N ASN A 81 19.36 -28.17 23.98
CA ASN A 81 18.93 -29.46 23.40
C ASN A 81 19.96 -30.60 23.45
N ASN A 82 21.23 -30.32 23.81
CA ASN A 82 22.28 -31.35 23.87
C ASN A 82 22.44 -32.00 25.26
N ASP A 83 21.79 -31.46 26.31
CA ASP A 83 21.88 -31.98 27.69
C ASP A 83 20.56 -32.59 28.23
N GLU A 84 19.45 -32.59 27.47
CA GLU A 84 18.15 -33.09 27.94
C GLU A 84 17.76 -34.44 27.30
N HIS A 85 18.26 -35.53 27.89
CA HIS A 85 17.45 -36.74 28.03
C HIS A 85 16.45 -36.52 29.18
N GLY A 86 15.23 -36.02 28.89
CA GLY A 86 14.22 -35.92 29.95
C GLY A 86 12.88 -35.27 29.57
N HIS A 87 11.90 -36.11 29.26
CA HIS A 87 10.45 -35.93 29.57
C HIS A 87 9.71 -34.70 29.01
N GLY A 88 9.33 -34.76 27.73
CA GLY A 88 8.09 -34.15 27.26
C GLY A 88 6.90 -34.99 27.73
N HIS A 89 6.36 -34.70 28.92
CA HIS A 89 5.03 -35.17 29.31
C HIS A 89 3.98 -34.43 28.46
N ALA A 90 3.35 -35.17 27.56
CA ALA A 90 2.05 -34.83 27.04
C ALA A 90 1.05 -34.93 28.20
N GLU A 91 0.51 -33.81 28.64
CA GLU A 91 -0.64 -33.77 29.54
C GLU A 91 -1.76 -33.06 28.76
N GLU A 92 -2.52 -33.85 28.00
CA GLU A 92 -3.95 -33.59 27.80
C GLU A 92 -4.60 -33.51 29.19
N HIS A 93 -5.38 -32.47 29.50
CA HIS A 93 -6.52 -32.54 30.44
C HIS A 93 -7.36 -31.24 30.39
N HIS A 94 -8.59 -31.38 29.85
CA HIS A 94 -9.82 -30.56 29.98
C HIS A 94 -9.91 -29.16 29.36
#